data_AF-A0A429WD29-F1
#
_entry.id   AF-A0A429WD29-F1
#
_cell.length_a   1.000
_cell.length_b   1.000
_cell.length_c   1.000
_cell.angle_alpha   90.00
_cell.angle_beta   90.00
_cell.angle_gamma   90.00
#
_symmetry.space_group_name_H-M   'P 1'
#
loop_
_entity.id
_entity.type
_entity.pdbx_description
1 polymer ?
#
loop_
_entity_poly.entity_id
_entity_poly.type
_entity_poly.pdbx_seq_one_letter_code
_entity_poly.pdbx_strand_id
1 'polypeptide(L)' 'MFHLKRNLPFWERAARLVLAAILAGLTWTFASGPGSWVGWLTVASLAFTTIVGFCPACAMIGRRHVGD' A
#
# COMPACT_ATOMS: atom_id res chain seq x y z
N MET A 1 -3.50 -22.16 5.24
CA MET A 1 -3.81 -21.04 6.16
C MET A 1 -2.76 -19.96 5.95
N PHE A 2 -3.09 -18.85 5.31
CA PHE A 2 -2.15 -17.73 5.15
C PHE A 2 -2.09 -16.95 6.48
N HIS A 3 -1.05 -17.19 7.29
CA HIS A 3 -0.77 -16.37 8.46
C HIS A 3 0.00 -15.11 8.04
N LEU A 4 -0.73 -14.04 7.68
CA LEU A 4 -0.11 -12.74 7.43
C LEU A 4 0.29 -12.11 8.78
N LYS A 5 1.51 -12.39 9.24
CA LYS A 5 2.11 -11.62 10.34
C LYS A 5 2.45 -10.21 9.86
N ARG A 6 2.19 -9.21 10.71
CA ARG A 6 2.38 -7.79 10.37
C ARG A 6 3.87 -7.46 10.19
N ASN A 7 4.25 -7.00 9.01
CA ASN A 7 5.63 -6.57 8.71
C ASN A 7 5.79 -5.04 8.59
N LEU A 8 4.69 -4.28 8.59
CA LEU A 8 4.74 -2.82 8.63
C LEU A 8 4.57 -2.25 10.05
N PRO A 9 5.51 -1.41 10.51
CA PRO A 9 5.32 -0.59 11.70
C PRO A 9 4.24 0.47 11.46
N PHE A 10 3.76 1.08 12.54
CA PHE A 10 2.67 2.05 12.48
C PHE A 10 3.00 3.28 11.61
N TRP A 11 4.23 3.80 11.70
CA TRP A 11 4.63 4.99 10.95
C TRP A 11 4.61 4.77 9.42
N GLU A 12 4.98 3.59 8.92
CA GLU A 12 4.90 3.29 7.48
C GLU A 12 3.47 3.08 7.00
N ARG A 13 2.58 2.57 7.86
CA ARG A 13 1.16 2.50 7.53
C ARG A 13 0.58 3.91 7.39
N ALA A 14 0.93 4.83 8.27
CA ALA A 14 0.53 6.22 8.17
C ALA A 14 1.09 6.88 6.90
N ALA A 15 2.39 6.72 6.62
CA ALA A 15 3.02 7.28 5.42
C ALA A 15 2.39 6.75 4.12
N ARG A 16 2.10 5.45 4.04
CA ARG A 16 1.42 4.85 2.89
C ARG A 16 -0.02 5.32 2.72
N LEU A 17 -0.73 5.58 3.82
CA LEU A 17 -2.10 6.08 3.76
C LEU A 17 -2.13 7.50 3.20
N VAL A 18 -1.20 8.36 3.65
CA VAL A 18 -1.01 9.71 3.10
C VAL A 18 -0.65 9.63 1.61
N LEU A 19 0.28 8.75 1.24
CA LEU A 19 0.66 8.57 -0.16
C LEU A 19 -0.51 8.06 -1.02
N ALA A 20 -1.32 7.13 -0.52
CA ALA A 20 -2.50 6.64 -1.20
C ALA A 20 -3.53 7.76 -1.43
N ALA A 21 -3.74 8.64 -0.44
CA ALA A 21 -4.63 9.79 -0.57
C ALA A 21 -4.14 10.81 -1.60
N ILE A 22 -2.83 11.12 -1.59
CA ILE A 22 -2.22 12.01 -2.60
C ILE A 22 -2.37 11.40 -4.00
N LEU A 23 -2.04 10.12 -4.17
CA LEU A 23 -2.16 9.45 -5.46
C LEU A 23 -3.61 9.31 -5.93
N ALA A 24 -4.57 9.15 -5.02
CA ALA A 24 -5.99 9.16 -5.36
C ALA A 24 -6.40 10.51 -5.94
N GLY A 25 -5.97 11.61 -5.30
CA GLY A 25 -6.19 12.97 -5.81
C GLY A 25 -5.57 13.16 -7.19
N LEU A 26 -4.30 12.81 -7.36
CA LEU A 26 -3.58 12.94 -8.63
C LEU A 26 -4.20 12.08 -9.75
N THR A 27 -4.60 10.84 -9.42
CA THR A 27 -5.25 9.96 -10.39
C THR A 27 -6.61 10.51 -10.80
N TRP A 28 -7.38 11.04 -9.85
CA TRP A 28 -8.67 11.67 -10.13
C TRP A 28 -8.53 12.93 -11.01
N THR A 29 -7.52 13.77 -10.78
CA THR A 29 -7.37 15.05 -11.49
C THR A 29 -6.67 14.93 -12.83
N PHE A 30 -5.67 14.05 -12.96
CA PHE A 30 -4.78 14.02 -14.12
C PHE A 30 -4.86 12.74 -14.95
N ALA A 31 -5.39 11.63 -14.41
CA ALA A 31 -5.45 10.38 -15.16
C ALA A 31 -6.80 10.22 -15.85
N SER A 32 -6.78 10.05 -17.18
CA SER A 32 -7.97 9.83 -17.99
C SER A 32 -7.85 8.57 -18.84
N GLY A 33 -9.00 8.00 -19.19
CA GLY A 33 -9.07 6.82 -20.05
C GLY A 33 -8.53 5.55 -19.39
N PRO A 34 -8.24 4.49 -20.19
CA PRO A 34 -7.85 3.17 -19.66
C PRO A 34 -6.57 3.17 -18.81
N GLY A 35 -5.67 4.13 -19.01
CA GLY A 35 -4.45 4.27 -18.21
C GLY A 35 -4.71 4.63 -16.73
N SER A 36 -5.87 5.24 -16.43
CA SER A 36 -6.24 5.61 -15.05
C SER A 36 -6.39 4.41 -14.10
N TRP A 37 -6.68 3.22 -14.64
CA TRP A 37 -6.76 1.98 -13.86
C TRP A 37 -5.45 1.68 -13.14
N VAL A 38 -4.30 2.01 -13.74
CA VAL A 38 -2.98 1.81 -13.09
C VAL A 38 -2.86 2.67 -11.83
N GLY A 39 -3.35 3.90 -11.89
CA GLY A 39 -3.38 4.81 -10.73
C GLY A 39 -4.28 4.26 -9.62
N TRP A 40 -5.52 3.87 -9.96
CA TRP A 40 -6.47 3.32 -8.98
C TRP A 40 -6.01 1.99 -8.37
N LEU A 41 -5.39 1.10 -9.16
CA LEU A 41 -4.82 -0.16 -8.65
C LEU A 41 -3.66 0.10 -7.69
N THR A 42 -2.82 1.10 -7.98
CA THR A 42 -1.74 1.52 -7.08
C THR A 42 -2.29 2.07 -5.77
N VAL A 43 -3.30 2.94 -5.84
CA VAL A 43 -4.00 3.49 -4.66
C VAL A 43 -4.61 2.37 -3.81
N ALA A 44 -5.33 1.44 -4.45
CA ALA A 44 -5.96 0.31 -3.78
C ALA A 44 -4.92 -0.59 -3.10
N SER A 45 -3.81 -0.87 -3.78
CA SER A 45 -2.71 -1.68 -3.23
C SER A 45 -2.08 -1.03 -2.00
N LEU A 46 -1.78 0.27 -2.06
CA LEU A 46 -1.25 1.01 -0.92
C LEU A 46 -2.24 1.00 0.25
N ALA A 47 -3.50 1.39 0.02
CA ALA A 47 -4.55 1.40 1.03
C ALA A 47 -4.72 0.02 1.68
N PHE A 48 -4.77 -1.05 0.89
CA PHE A 48 -4.88 -2.40 1.40
C PHE A 48 -3.69 -2.78 2.30
N THR A 49 -2.46 -2.48 1.90
CA THR A 49 -1.28 -2.74 2.75
C THR A 49 -1.30 -1.92 4.05
N THR A 50 -1.96 -0.76 4.07
CA THR A 50 -2.14 0.02 5.30
C THR A 50 -3.18 -0.58 6.23
N ILE A 51 -4.20 -1.26 5.73
CA ILE A 51 -5.25 -1.89 6.54
C ILE A 51 -4.73 -3.21 7.10
N VAL A 52 -4.19 -4.07 6.24
CA VAL A 52 -3.66 -5.37 6.62
C VAL A 52 -2.37 -5.23 7.43
N GLY A 53 -1.56 -4.20 7.18
CA GLY A 53 -0.25 -4.02 7.81
C GLY A 53 0.81 -5.02 7.31
N PHE A 54 0.59 -5.58 6.13
CA PHE A 54 1.52 -6.50 5.46
C PHE A 54 1.79 -6.01 4.05
N CYS A 55 3.05 -5.90 3.68
CA CYS A 55 3.48 -5.64 2.32
C CYS A 55 4.23 -6.86 1.77
N PRO A 56 3.71 -7.54 0.72
CA PRO A 56 4.36 -8.71 0.14
C PRO A 56 5.72 -8.37 -0.48
N ALA A 57 5.84 -7.22 -1.15
CA ALA A 57 7.12 -6.78 -1.71
C ALA A 57 8.20 -6.59 -0.64
N CYS A 58 7.83 -6.06 0.53
CA CYS A 58 8.77 -5.92 1.65
C CYS A 58 9.17 -7.28 2.23
N ALA A 59 8.23 -8.22 2.35
CA ALA A 59 8.52 -9.57 2.80
C ALA A 59 9.47 -10.32 1.84
N MET A 60 9.28 -10.17 0.52
CA MET A 60 10.16 -10.77 -0.50
C MET A 60 11.59 -10.24 -0.46
N ILE A 61 11.77 -8.98 -0.03
CA ILE A 61 13.10 -8.36 0.20
C ILE A 61 13.73 -8.84 1.54
N GLY A 62 13.03 -9.65 2.33
CA GLY A 62 13.53 -10.22 3.57
C GLY A 62 13.10 -9.46 4.84
N ARG A 63 12.16 -8.52 4.72
CA ARG A 63 11.65 -7.81 5.90
C ARG A 63 10.95 -8.76 6.87
N ARG A 64 11.41 -8.76 8.12
CA ARG A 64 10.82 -9.51 9.23
C ARG A 64 9.55 -8.86 9.75
N HIS A 65 8.84 -9.58 10.61
CA HIS A 65 7.64 -9.06 11.23
C HIS A 65 8.01 -8.07 12.35
N VAL A 66 7.09 -7.18 12.67
CA VAL A 66 7.31 -6.24 13.78
C VAL A 66 7.30 -7.04 15.08
N GLY A 67 8.41 -7.01 15.82
CA GLY A 67 8.58 -7.72 17.09
C GLY A 67 9.20 -9.12 16.99
N ASP A 68 9.68 -9.53 15.80
CA ASP A 68 10.68 -10.61 15.67
C ASP A 68 12.08 -10.10 16.07
#